data_AF-G0Y708-F1
#
_entry.id   AF-G0Y708-F1
#
_cell.length_a   1.000
_cell.length_b   1.000
_cell.length_c   1.000
_cell.angle_alpha   90.00
_cell.angle_beta   90.00
_cell.angle_gamma   90.00
#
_symmetry.space_group_name_H-M   'P 1'
#
loop_
_entity.id
_entity.type
_entity.pdbx_description
1 polymer ?
#
loop_
_entity_poly.entity_id
_entity_poly.type
_entity_poly.pdbx_seq_one_letter_code
_entity_poly.pdbx_strand_id
1 'polypeptide(L)'
;EPHILGMFCPFCRDSLAQGLLGRYDYCQGVTLTQSCIQYRQTFSSWRSNVPTVEWDYYVAMPNDVQSPHARKAHYAELQSFRTFLQALTGKPLTDDMLREALAVVDENRRLLRELFEYRKVANPQVTGVEALYASITAQFVDKREHNEQLKEVLAALPTRNLNRPEGVRFMTIGSENDDLAFMAMVESVGSTIVIDDQCSGTRYFWNESKPEDDVIKAIADRYCDRPACPTKDYPAH
;
A
#
# COMPACT_ATOMS: atom_id res chain seq x y z
N GLU A 1 -17.03 -20.44 -3.15
CA GLU A 1 -18.05 -19.60 -3.80
C GLU A 1 -19.26 -19.20 -2.94
N PRO A 2 -19.65 -19.86 -1.82
CA PRO A 2 -20.90 -19.47 -1.13
C PRO A 2 -20.85 -18.05 -0.54
N HIS A 3 -19.64 -17.53 -0.26
CA HIS A 3 -19.43 -16.21 0.33
C HIS A 3 -18.85 -15.18 -0.64
N ILE A 4 -18.55 -15.55 -1.90
CA ILE A 4 -18.07 -14.63 -2.93
C ILE A 4 -18.23 -15.26 -4.32
N LEU A 5 -18.67 -14.46 -5.28
CA LEU A 5 -18.92 -14.93 -6.65
C LEU A 5 -17.62 -15.41 -7.34
N GLY A 6 -17.69 -16.54 -8.03
CA GLY A 6 -16.54 -17.15 -8.72
C GLY A 6 -15.90 -16.26 -9.79
N MET A 7 -16.67 -15.33 -10.37
CA MET A 7 -16.21 -14.37 -11.37
C MET A 7 -15.33 -13.23 -10.82
N PHE A 8 -15.21 -13.10 -9.50
CA PHE A 8 -14.43 -12.03 -8.88
C PHE A 8 -12.94 -12.33 -9.00
N CYS A 9 -12.10 -11.29 -9.03
CA CYS A 9 -10.67 -11.45 -9.29
C CYS A 9 -10.03 -12.39 -8.24
N PRO A 10 -8.98 -13.14 -8.62
CA PRO A 10 -8.35 -14.10 -7.73
C PRO A 10 -7.94 -13.50 -6.39
N PHE A 11 -7.41 -12.27 -6.37
CA PHE A 11 -7.05 -11.54 -5.15
C PHE A 11 -8.24 -11.39 -4.20
N CYS A 12 -9.40 -10.90 -4.67
CA CYS A 12 -10.60 -10.74 -3.86
C CYS A 12 -11.07 -12.05 -3.21
N ARG A 13 -11.00 -13.15 -3.97
CA ARG A 13 -11.44 -14.48 -3.53
C ARG A 13 -10.45 -15.08 -2.54
N ASP A 14 -9.16 -14.95 -2.83
CA ASP A 14 -8.09 -15.45 -1.96
C ASP A 14 -8.09 -14.72 -0.62
N SER A 15 -8.13 -13.38 -0.61
CA SER A 15 -8.19 -12.61 0.64
C SER A 15 -9.32 -13.12 1.54
N LEU A 16 -10.56 -13.23 1.03
CA LEU A 16 -11.67 -13.77 1.81
C LEU A 16 -11.42 -15.20 2.28
N ALA A 17 -10.87 -16.06 1.43
CA ALA A 17 -10.56 -17.45 1.76
C ALA A 17 -9.55 -17.53 2.91
N GLN A 18 -8.51 -16.69 2.94
CA GLN A 18 -7.55 -16.65 4.03
C GLN A 18 -8.23 -16.34 5.38
N GLY A 19 -9.18 -15.39 5.41
CA GLY A 19 -9.98 -15.08 6.60
C GLY A 19 -10.88 -16.24 7.02
N LEU A 20 -11.59 -16.86 6.08
CA LEU A 20 -12.48 -18.01 6.36
C LEU A 20 -11.73 -19.26 6.82
N LEU A 21 -10.46 -19.40 6.44
CA LEU A 21 -9.57 -20.49 6.87
C LEU A 21 -8.90 -20.21 8.23
N GLY A 22 -9.22 -19.11 8.90
CA GLY A 22 -8.65 -18.74 10.19
C GLY A 22 -7.20 -18.26 10.14
N ARG A 23 -6.68 -17.88 8.95
CA ARG A 23 -5.29 -17.42 8.82
C ARG A 23 -5.05 -16.02 9.39
N TYR A 24 -6.12 -15.31 9.75
CA TYR A 24 -6.11 -13.98 10.34
C TYR A 24 -6.69 -13.95 11.76
N ASP A 25 -6.70 -15.07 12.48
CA ASP A 25 -7.26 -15.14 13.85
C ASP A 25 -6.49 -14.29 14.89
N TYR A 26 -5.35 -13.71 14.49
CA TYR A 26 -4.61 -12.70 15.25
C TYR A 26 -5.14 -11.26 15.06
N CYS A 27 -6.12 -11.04 14.17
CA CYS A 27 -6.75 -9.75 13.92
C CYS A 27 -8.16 -9.71 14.51
N GLN A 28 -8.48 -8.66 15.27
CA GLN A 28 -9.82 -8.46 15.86
C GLN A 28 -10.77 -7.65 14.98
N GLY A 29 -10.29 -7.10 13.86
CA GLY A 29 -11.15 -6.32 12.99
C GLY A 29 -10.58 -6.05 11.61
N VAL A 30 -11.42 -5.48 10.77
CA VAL A 30 -11.14 -5.28 9.35
C VAL A 30 -11.55 -3.88 8.91
N THR A 31 -10.71 -3.26 8.09
CA THR A 31 -11.07 -1.99 7.43
C THR A 31 -10.94 -2.12 5.92
N LEU A 32 -11.74 -1.34 5.20
CA LEU A 32 -11.56 -1.13 3.77
C LEU A 32 -11.56 0.37 3.48
N THR A 33 -10.46 0.87 2.93
CA THR A 33 -10.41 2.19 2.30
C THR A 33 -10.92 2.06 0.88
N GLN A 34 -12.05 2.69 0.56
CA GLN A 34 -12.80 2.45 -0.68
C GLN A 34 -11.90 2.22 -1.93
N SER A 35 -11.96 0.99 -2.46
CA SER A 35 -11.22 0.51 -3.64
C SER A 35 -12.19 0.09 -4.76
N CYS A 36 -11.93 -1.02 -5.47
CA CYS A 36 -12.80 -1.52 -6.53
C CYS A 36 -14.08 -2.18 -5.97
N ILE A 37 -15.11 -2.29 -6.82
CA ILE A 37 -16.40 -2.91 -6.43
C ILE A 37 -16.23 -4.37 -5.98
N GLN A 38 -15.27 -5.10 -6.56
CA GLN A 38 -15.05 -6.50 -6.21
C GLN A 38 -14.52 -6.65 -4.78
N TYR A 39 -13.53 -5.84 -4.40
CA TYR A 39 -12.95 -5.89 -3.06
C TYR A 39 -13.91 -5.33 -2.00
N ARG A 40 -14.84 -4.44 -2.37
CA ARG A 40 -15.96 -4.05 -1.49
C ARG A 40 -16.85 -5.25 -1.11
N GLN A 41 -17.10 -6.17 -2.04
CA GLN A 41 -17.83 -7.39 -1.72
C GLN A 41 -16.98 -8.33 -0.86
N THR A 42 -15.67 -8.41 -1.10
CA THR A 42 -14.75 -9.13 -0.20
C THR A 42 -14.87 -8.60 1.22
N PHE A 43 -14.82 -7.28 1.43
CA PHE A 43 -15.02 -6.66 2.75
C PHE A 43 -16.40 -6.96 3.36
N SER A 44 -17.47 -6.84 2.56
CA SER A 44 -18.84 -7.10 3.03
C SER A 44 -19.05 -8.57 3.42
N SER A 45 -18.43 -9.48 2.67
CA SER A 45 -18.45 -10.92 2.95
C SER A 45 -17.57 -11.25 4.15
N TRP A 46 -16.41 -10.60 4.27
CA TRP A 46 -15.49 -10.78 5.37
C TRP A 46 -16.17 -10.45 6.70
N ARG A 47 -16.70 -9.24 6.85
CA ARG A 47 -17.36 -8.80 8.09
C ARG A 47 -18.59 -9.63 8.48
N SER A 48 -19.18 -10.35 7.53
CA SER A 48 -20.39 -11.16 7.77
C SER A 48 -20.09 -12.63 8.04
N ASN A 49 -18.92 -13.13 7.62
CA ASN A 49 -18.64 -14.57 7.59
C ASN A 49 -17.32 -14.98 8.25
N VAL A 50 -16.38 -14.06 8.49
CA VAL A 50 -15.12 -14.37 9.19
C VAL A 50 -15.37 -14.28 10.70
N PRO A 51 -15.33 -15.40 11.45
CA PRO A 51 -15.81 -15.43 12.83
C PRO A 51 -15.01 -14.59 13.82
N THR A 52 -13.74 -14.32 13.52
CA THR A 52 -12.80 -13.60 14.40
C THR A 52 -12.88 -12.08 14.29
N VAL A 53 -13.69 -11.55 13.38
CA VAL A 53 -13.92 -10.10 13.27
C VAL A 53 -14.88 -9.62 14.34
N GLU A 54 -14.36 -8.84 15.29
CA GLU A 54 -15.12 -8.20 16.36
C GLU A 54 -15.60 -6.80 15.97
N TRP A 55 -14.92 -6.15 15.02
CA TRP A 55 -15.29 -4.83 14.51
C TRP A 55 -14.91 -4.64 13.04
N ASP A 56 -15.71 -3.85 12.31
CA ASP A 56 -15.41 -3.42 10.96
C ASP A 56 -15.57 -1.90 10.79
N TYR A 57 -14.80 -1.31 9.90
CA TYR A 57 -14.97 0.09 9.52
C TYR A 57 -14.67 0.32 8.04
N TYR A 58 -15.62 0.92 7.33
CA TYR A 58 -15.46 1.28 5.93
C TYR A 58 -15.01 2.74 5.81
N VAL A 59 -13.73 2.96 5.48
CA VAL A 59 -13.18 4.31 5.29
C VAL A 59 -13.53 4.79 3.88
N ALA A 60 -14.47 5.73 3.80
CA ALA A 60 -14.99 6.24 2.53
C ALA A 60 -13.99 7.17 1.80
N MET A 61 -13.06 6.59 1.03
CA MET A 61 -12.18 7.33 0.12
C MET A 61 -12.97 7.87 -1.09
N PRO A 62 -12.90 9.18 -1.41
CA PRO A 62 -13.55 9.75 -2.60
C PRO A 62 -13.18 9.01 -3.89
N ASN A 63 -14.09 8.97 -4.86
CA ASN A 63 -13.82 8.44 -6.20
C ASN A 63 -13.34 9.55 -7.15
N ASP A 64 -14.04 10.68 -7.19
CA ASP A 64 -13.64 11.88 -7.94
C ASP A 64 -12.65 12.71 -7.11
N VAL A 65 -11.38 12.30 -7.11
CA VAL A 65 -10.34 12.84 -6.22
C VAL A 65 -9.85 14.23 -6.63
N GLN A 66 -10.12 14.65 -7.87
CA GLN A 66 -9.78 15.98 -8.39
C GLN A 66 -10.89 17.01 -8.13
N SER A 67 -12.07 16.56 -7.68
CA SER A 67 -13.14 17.45 -7.25
C SER A 67 -12.71 18.36 -6.08
N PRO A 68 -13.10 19.64 -6.06
CA PRO A 68 -12.90 20.51 -4.91
C PRO A 68 -13.60 19.99 -3.63
N HIS A 69 -14.57 19.08 -3.76
CA HIS A 69 -15.27 18.47 -2.62
C HIS A 69 -14.53 17.26 -2.02
N ALA A 70 -13.63 16.62 -2.78
CA ALA A 70 -12.99 15.37 -2.38
C ALA A 70 -12.19 15.49 -1.09
N ARG A 71 -11.34 16.51 -1.00
CA ARG A 71 -10.49 16.77 0.17
C ARG A 71 -11.30 17.04 1.43
N LYS A 72 -12.35 17.84 1.30
CA LYS A 72 -13.25 18.16 2.42
C LYS A 72 -13.98 16.89 2.91
N ALA A 73 -14.48 16.07 1.99
CA ALA A 73 -15.14 14.82 2.33
C ALA A 73 -14.17 13.84 3.00
N HIS A 74 -12.96 13.68 2.45
CA HIS A 74 -11.97 12.77 3.00
C HIS A 74 -11.46 13.22 4.37
N TYR A 75 -11.26 14.52 4.57
CA TYR A 75 -10.93 15.09 5.88
C TYR A 75 -11.98 14.73 6.94
N ALA A 76 -13.27 14.93 6.64
CA ALA A 76 -14.35 14.62 7.56
C ALA A 76 -14.45 13.12 7.85
N GLU A 77 -14.22 12.28 6.84
CA GLU A 77 -14.15 10.83 7.00
C GLU A 77 -13.00 10.41 7.93
N LEU A 78 -11.80 10.97 7.76
CA LEU A 78 -10.66 10.65 8.64
C LEU A 78 -10.86 11.15 10.07
N GLN A 79 -11.54 12.28 10.29
CA GLN A 79 -11.95 12.71 11.64
C GLN A 79 -12.93 11.73 12.28
N SER A 80 -13.88 11.21 11.49
CA SER A 80 -14.84 10.21 11.95
C SER A 80 -14.14 8.89 12.28
N PHE A 81 -13.19 8.48 11.44
CA PHE A 81 -12.39 7.28 11.67
C PHE A 81 -11.48 7.41 12.89
N ARG A 82 -10.85 8.57 13.11
CA ARG A 82 -10.13 8.89 14.36
C ARG A 82 -11.03 8.74 15.57
N THR A 83 -12.25 9.26 15.51
CA THR A 83 -13.23 9.15 16.61
C THR A 83 -13.59 7.69 16.88
N PHE A 84 -13.81 6.90 15.83
CA PHE A 84 -14.03 5.47 15.92
C PHE A 84 -12.86 4.75 16.58
N LEU A 85 -11.61 5.01 16.16
CA LEU A 85 -10.42 4.37 16.74
C LEU A 85 -10.23 4.71 18.22
N GLN A 86 -10.52 5.95 18.63
CA GLN A 86 -10.47 6.34 20.05
C GLN A 86 -11.52 5.60 20.87
N ALA A 87 -12.74 5.49 20.36
CA ALA A 87 -13.81 4.74 21.03
C ALA A 87 -13.47 3.24 21.12
N LEU A 88 -12.96 2.66 20.03
CA LEU A 88 -12.57 1.26 19.93
C LEU A 88 -11.44 0.91 20.90
N THR A 89 -10.41 1.75 20.99
CA THR A 89 -9.22 1.47 21.80
C THR A 89 -9.34 1.96 23.25
N GLY A 90 -10.30 2.83 23.54
CA GLY A 90 -10.41 3.54 24.81
C GLY A 90 -9.24 4.50 25.09
N LYS A 91 -8.42 4.82 24.07
CA LYS A 91 -7.21 5.63 24.19
C LYS A 91 -7.34 6.91 23.37
N PRO A 92 -6.75 8.02 23.83
CA PRO A 92 -6.67 9.22 23.01
C PRO A 92 -5.78 8.98 21.80
N LEU A 93 -6.13 9.61 20.68
CA LEU A 93 -5.31 9.67 19.48
C LEU A 93 -5.07 11.15 19.20
N THR A 94 -4.01 11.73 19.77
CA THR A 94 -3.74 13.18 19.71
C THR A 94 -3.10 13.58 18.38
N ASP A 95 -3.10 14.88 18.08
CA ASP A 95 -2.46 15.39 16.86
C ASP A 95 -0.95 15.13 16.87
N ASP A 96 -0.29 15.26 18.02
CA ASP A 96 1.15 14.99 18.16
C ASP A 96 1.49 13.52 17.88
N MET A 97 0.67 12.58 18.39
CA MET A 97 0.84 11.15 18.09
C MET A 97 0.69 10.87 16.59
N LEU A 98 -0.28 11.51 15.94
CA LEU A 98 -0.50 11.38 14.50
C LEU A 98 0.64 12.01 13.70
N ARG A 99 1.19 13.14 14.13
CA ARG A 99 2.33 13.80 13.47
C ARG A 99 3.57 12.93 13.56
N GLU A 100 3.84 12.34 14.72
CA GLU A 100 4.94 11.40 14.89
C GLU A 100 4.76 10.18 13.97
N ALA A 101 3.57 9.55 13.97
CA ALA A 101 3.29 8.41 13.11
C ALA A 101 3.40 8.77 11.62
N LEU A 102 2.90 9.94 11.21
CA LEU A 102 2.98 10.42 9.84
C LEU A 102 4.45 10.57 9.39
N ALA A 103 5.30 11.15 10.23
CA ALA A 103 6.72 11.31 9.95
C ALA A 103 7.43 9.97 9.73
N VAL A 104 7.09 8.94 10.52
CA VAL A 104 7.64 7.58 10.36
C VAL A 104 7.23 6.97 9.03
N VAL A 105 5.95 7.10 8.67
CA VAL A 105 5.44 6.56 7.41
C VAL A 105 6.01 7.33 6.21
N ASP A 106 6.17 8.66 6.30
CA ASP A 106 6.79 9.45 5.24
C ASP A 106 8.29 9.19 5.09
N GLU A 107 9.02 8.96 6.19
CA GLU A 107 10.38 8.43 6.13
C GLU A 107 10.42 7.09 5.39
N ASN A 108 9.50 6.17 5.70
CA ASN A 108 9.44 4.88 5.02
C ASN A 108 9.28 5.03 3.51
N ARG A 109 8.36 5.91 3.11
CA ARG A 109 8.07 6.18 1.70
C ARG A 109 9.27 6.79 0.98
N ARG A 110 9.99 7.69 1.65
CA ARG A 110 11.23 8.27 1.15
C ARG A 110 12.32 7.22 0.98
N LEU A 111 12.55 6.36 1.97
CA LEU A 111 13.55 5.29 1.89
C LEU A 111 13.23 4.28 0.78
N LEU A 112 11.97 3.90 0.61
CA LEU A 112 11.54 3.05 -0.53
C LEU A 112 11.80 3.74 -1.87
N ARG A 113 11.51 5.03 -1.98
CA ARG A 113 11.82 5.79 -3.20
C ARG A 113 13.32 5.87 -3.46
N GLU A 114 14.14 6.09 -2.44
CA GLU A 114 15.60 6.04 -2.54
C GLU A 114 16.10 4.67 -3.03
N LEU A 115 15.53 3.56 -2.54
CA LEU A 115 15.84 2.22 -3.02
C LEU A 115 15.55 2.08 -4.53
N PHE A 116 14.42 2.65 -4.98
CA PHE A 116 14.01 2.59 -6.37
C PHE A 116 14.88 3.45 -7.31
N GLU A 117 15.55 4.50 -6.80
CA GLU A 117 16.48 5.30 -7.60
C GLU A 117 17.67 4.47 -8.14
N TYR A 118 18.12 3.45 -7.40
CA TYR A 118 19.18 2.52 -7.83
C TYR A 118 18.81 1.67 -9.05
N ARG A 119 17.55 1.71 -9.48
CA ARG A 119 17.07 0.98 -10.65
C ARG A 119 17.07 1.82 -11.93
N LYS A 120 17.37 3.13 -11.85
CA LYS A 120 17.41 4.03 -13.01
C LYS A 120 18.69 3.89 -13.85
N VAL A 121 19.81 3.56 -13.21
CA VAL A 121 21.10 3.44 -13.87
C VAL A 121 21.19 2.18 -14.74
N ALA A 122 22.17 2.15 -15.65
CA ALA A 122 22.57 0.92 -16.34
C ALA A 122 23.20 -0.06 -15.34
N ASN A 123 22.98 -1.35 -15.53
CA ASN A 123 23.36 -2.42 -14.60
C ASN A 123 22.91 -2.12 -13.16
N PRO A 124 21.60 -2.04 -12.90
CA PRO A 124 21.07 -1.60 -11.61
C PRO A 124 21.52 -2.51 -10.45
N GLN A 125 21.78 -1.91 -9.29
CA GLN A 125 22.25 -2.62 -8.09
C GLN A 125 21.15 -3.38 -7.35
N VAL A 126 19.89 -3.15 -7.74
CA VAL A 126 18.69 -3.74 -7.13
C VAL A 126 17.87 -4.38 -8.24
N THR A 127 17.50 -5.63 -8.05
CA THR A 127 16.59 -6.35 -8.96
C THR A 127 15.14 -5.91 -8.76
N GLY A 128 14.27 -6.19 -9.73
CA GLY A 128 12.85 -5.92 -9.57
C GLY A 128 12.19 -6.75 -8.48
N VAL A 129 12.63 -8.01 -8.32
CA VAL A 129 12.14 -8.90 -7.24
C VAL A 129 12.48 -8.33 -5.87
N GLU A 130 13.70 -7.86 -5.65
CA GLU A 130 14.11 -7.27 -4.37
C GLU A 130 13.35 -5.97 -4.08
N ALA A 131 13.13 -5.14 -5.10
CA ALA A 131 12.37 -3.90 -4.94
C ALA A 131 10.90 -4.18 -4.60
N LEU A 132 10.29 -5.18 -5.25
CA LEU A 132 8.93 -5.62 -4.93
C LEU A 132 8.86 -6.21 -3.51
N TYR A 133 9.84 -7.03 -3.13
CA TYR A 133 9.93 -7.60 -1.78
C TYR A 133 9.95 -6.49 -0.72
N ALA A 134 10.83 -5.49 -0.87
CA ALA A 134 10.93 -4.36 0.04
C ALA A 134 9.62 -3.54 0.11
N SER A 135 8.93 -3.36 -1.02
CA SER A 135 7.66 -2.62 -1.04
C SER A 135 6.52 -3.41 -0.39
N ILE A 136 6.42 -4.72 -0.62
CA ILE A 136 5.38 -5.57 -0.04
C ILE A 136 5.56 -5.70 1.47
N THR A 137 6.79 -5.91 1.96
CA THR A 137 7.05 -5.99 3.41
C THR A 137 6.72 -4.69 4.12
N ALA A 138 6.86 -3.55 3.43
CA ALA A 138 6.41 -2.26 3.94
C ALA A 138 4.90 -2.21 4.20
N GLN A 139 4.07 -3.11 3.67
CA GLN A 139 2.62 -3.06 3.89
C GLN A 139 2.16 -3.71 5.19
N PHE A 140 2.95 -4.63 5.77
CA PHE A 140 2.55 -5.38 6.96
C PHE A 140 3.59 -5.40 8.11
N VAL A 141 4.83 -4.96 7.87
CA VAL A 141 5.83 -4.76 8.93
C VAL A 141 5.64 -3.38 9.58
N ASP A 142 5.97 -3.26 10.88
CA ASP A 142 6.03 -1.97 11.56
C ASP A 142 6.98 -1.02 10.81
N LYS A 143 6.57 0.24 10.67
CA LYS A 143 7.31 1.18 9.81
C LYS A 143 8.66 1.56 10.39
N ARG A 144 8.84 1.53 11.72
CA ARG A 144 10.14 1.85 12.35
C ARG A 144 11.12 0.73 12.08
N GLU A 145 10.72 -0.51 12.32
CA GLU A 145 11.52 -1.70 12.02
C GLU A 145 11.87 -1.77 10.53
N HIS A 146 10.88 -1.53 9.67
CA HIS A 146 11.11 -1.53 8.23
C HIS A 146 12.05 -0.38 7.78
N ASN A 147 11.97 0.79 8.41
CA ASN A 147 12.91 1.90 8.15
C ASN A 147 14.35 1.56 8.53
N GLU A 148 14.55 0.86 9.66
CA GLU A 148 15.87 0.37 10.07
C GLU A 148 16.45 -0.59 9.02
N GLN A 149 15.66 -1.58 8.60
CA GLN A 149 16.09 -2.53 7.57
C GLN A 149 16.37 -1.87 6.22
N LEU A 150 15.53 -0.92 5.79
CA LEU A 150 15.77 -0.17 4.56
C LEU A 150 17.07 0.65 4.62
N LYS A 151 17.38 1.28 5.77
CA LYS A 151 18.63 2.03 5.95
C LYS A 151 19.86 1.12 5.84
N GLU A 152 19.81 -0.08 6.42
CA GLU A 152 20.88 -1.07 6.29
C GLU A 152 21.07 -1.52 4.83
N VAL A 153 19.97 -1.83 4.13
CA VAL A 153 20.00 -2.18 2.70
C VAL A 153 20.61 -1.03 1.88
N LEU A 154 20.09 0.19 2.04
CA LEU A 154 20.57 1.38 1.31
C LEU A 154 22.05 1.67 1.55
N ALA A 155 22.56 1.44 2.77
CA ALA A 155 23.98 1.63 3.08
C ALA A 155 24.89 0.62 2.35
N ALA A 156 24.38 -0.56 2.02
CA ALA A 156 25.14 -1.60 1.31
C ALA A 156 25.10 -1.48 -0.22
N LEU A 157 24.12 -0.76 -0.80
CA LEU A 157 23.94 -0.67 -2.25
C LEU A 157 25.07 0.04 -3.03
N PRO A 158 25.72 1.12 -2.53
CA PRO A 158 26.73 1.85 -3.31
C PRO A 158 27.91 0.99 -3.78
N THR A 159 28.27 -0.05 -3.02
CA THR A 159 29.38 -0.95 -3.33
C THR A 159 28.92 -2.30 -3.90
N ARG A 160 27.61 -2.50 -4.05
CA ARG A 160 27.03 -3.76 -4.52
C ARG A 160 27.20 -3.93 -6.02
N ASN A 161 27.66 -5.13 -6.42
CA ASN A 161 27.62 -5.58 -7.81
C ASN A 161 26.87 -6.92 -7.88
N LEU A 162 25.81 -6.99 -8.68
CA LEU A 162 24.98 -8.19 -8.83
C LEU A 162 25.66 -9.30 -9.64
N ASN A 163 26.77 -9.02 -10.33
CA ASN A 163 27.48 -9.96 -11.21
C ASN A 163 26.54 -10.69 -12.19
N ARG A 164 25.55 -9.98 -12.73
CA ARG A 164 24.59 -10.48 -13.73
C ARG A 164 24.47 -9.50 -14.89
N PRO A 165 24.19 -9.97 -16.12
CA PRO A 165 23.80 -9.09 -17.22
C PRO A 165 22.51 -8.34 -16.89
N GLU A 166 22.43 -7.05 -17.25
CA GLU A 166 21.20 -6.26 -17.11
C GLU A 166 20.04 -6.82 -17.94
N GLY A 167 20.31 -7.25 -19.18
CA GLY A 167 19.28 -7.76 -20.08
C GLY A 167 18.28 -6.68 -20.53
N VAL A 168 17.07 -7.10 -20.90
CA VAL A 168 15.98 -6.20 -21.33
C VAL A 168 15.34 -5.53 -20.12
N ARG A 169 15.18 -4.20 -20.16
CA ARG A 169 14.52 -3.44 -19.09
C ARG A 169 13.01 -3.49 -19.24
N PHE A 170 12.30 -3.91 -18.20
CA PHE A 170 10.83 -3.93 -18.16
C PHE A 170 10.24 -2.98 -17.13
N MET A 171 9.06 -2.46 -17.45
CA MET A 171 8.13 -1.84 -16.51
C MET A 171 6.92 -2.75 -16.32
N THR A 172 6.46 -2.92 -15.09
CA THR A 172 5.20 -3.61 -14.81
C THR A 172 4.10 -2.58 -14.53
N ILE A 173 2.92 -2.77 -15.08
CA ILE A 173 1.77 -1.88 -14.89
C ILE A 173 0.57 -2.75 -14.59
N GLY A 174 -0.19 -2.44 -13.55
CA GLY A 174 -1.37 -3.25 -13.24
C GLY A 174 -2.07 -2.93 -11.94
N SER A 175 -2.76 -3.95 -11.43
CA SER A 175 -3.39 -3.96 -10.12
C SER A 175 -2.38 -4.39 -9.05
N GLU A 176 -2.85 -4.78 -7.87
CA GLU A 176 -2.02 -5.47 -6.88
C GLU A 176 -1.37 -6.72 -7.50
N ASN A 177 -0.06 -6.85 -7.35
CA ASN A 177 0.68 -8.05 -7.68
C ASN A 177 1.81 -8.24 -6.68
N ASP A 178 1.69 -9.28 -5.87
CA ASP A 178 2.64 -9.69 -4.83
C ASP A 178 3.38 -10.99 -5.20
N ASP A 179 3.23 -11.47 -6.44
CA ASP A 179 3.83 -12.72 -6.90
C ASP A 179 5.32 -12.56 -7.23
N LEU A 180 6.14 -12.68 -6.19
CA LEU A 180 7.60 -12.68 -6.28
C LEU A 180 8.14 -13.79 -7.19
N ALA A 181 7.47 -14.95 -7.24
CA ALA A 181 7.91 -16.07 -8.07
C ALA A 181 7.71 -15.76 -9.56
N PHE A 182 6.59 -15.13 -9.91
CA PHE A 182 6.35 -14.64 -11.26
C PHE A 182 7.37 -13.57 -11.66
N MET A 183 7.62 -12.57 -10.80
CA MET A 183 8.63 -11.55 -11.09
C MET A 183 10.04 -12.14 -11.25
N ALA A 184 10.40 -13.12 -10.41
CA ALA A 184 11.68 -13.81 -10.51
C ALA A 184 11.79 -14.62 -11.81
N MET A 185 10.72 -15.27 -12.24
CA MET A 185 10.66 -15.95 -13.53
C MET A 185 10.90 -14.97 -14.68
N VAL A 186 10.26 -13.79 -14.66
CA VAL A 186 10.47 -12.75 -15.68
C VAL A 186 11.95 -12.32 -15.73
N GLU A 187 12.60 -12.06 -14.60
CA GLU A 187 14.01 -11.66 -14.58
C GLU A 187 14.98 -12.81 -14.94
N SER A 188 14.57 -14.07 -14.70
CA SER A 188 15.38 -15.25 -15.00
C SER A 188 15.61 -15.48 -16.49
N VAL A 189 14.71 -14.98 -17.36
CA VAL A 189 14.78 -15.16 -18.82
C VAL A 189 15.51 -14.01 -19.54
N GLY A 190 16.45 -13.35 -18.85
CA GLY A 190 17.32 -12.33 -19.44
C GLY A 190 16.75 -10.92 -19.43
N SER A 191 15.99 -10.59 -18.38
CA SER A 191 15.40 -9.26 -18.20
C SER A 191 15.64 -8.69 -16.80
N THR A 192 15.40 -7.40 -16.65
CA THR A 192 15.40 -6.72 -15.36
C THR A 192 14.18 -5.82 -15.27
N ILE A 193 13.37 -6.00 -14.24
CA ILE A 193 12.23 -5.11 -13.99
C ILE A 193 12.79 -3.89 -13.25
N VAL A 194 12.64 -2.71 -13.84
CA VAL A 194 13.32 -1.48 -13.36
C VAL A 194 12.37 -0.47 -12.74
N ILE A 195 11.07 -0.62 -12.97
CA ILE A 195 10.03 0.20 -12.34
C ILE A 195 8.68 -0.52 -12.40
N ASP A 196 7.74 -0.09 -11.58
CA ASP A 196 6.35 -0.52 -11.62
C ASP A 196 5.38 0.66 -11.48
N ASP A 197 4.13 0.43 -11.89
CA ASP A 197 2.96 1.26 -11.57
C ASP A 197 1.87 0.35 -10.98
N GLN A 198 2.06 -0.05 -9.71
CA GLN A 198 1.20 -1.00 -8.99
C GLN A 198 0.96 -0.59 -7.53
N CYS A 199 -0.11 -1.11 -6.94
CA CYS A 199 -0.47 -0.82 -5.55
C CYS A 199 0.48 -1.47 -4.54
N SER A 200 1.08 -2.61 -4.89
CA SER A 200 2.13 -3.30 -4.12
C SER A 200 3.48 -2.62 -4.20
N GLY A 201 3.63 -1.67 -5.12
CA GLY A 201 4.87 -0.98 -5.46
C GLY A 201 4.72 0.54 -5.39
N THR A 202 5.09 1.21 -6.47
CA THR A 202 5.26 2.68 -6.49
C THR A 202 4.03 3.45 -6.05
N ARG A 203 2.80 3.03 -6.38
CA ARG A 203 1.58 3.77 -5.98
C ARG A 203 1.39 3.86 -4.46
N TYR A 204 2.00 2.94 -3.70
CA TYR A 204 1.98 2.97 -2.23
C TYR A 204 2.80 4.13 -1.67
N PHE A 205 4.02 4.32 -2.19
CA PHE A 205 5.05 5.13 -1.53
C PHE A 205 5.60 6.31 -2.35
N TRP A 206 5.25 6.47 -3.62
CA TRP A 206 5.93 7.40 -4.53
C TRP A 206 6.01 8.85 -4.01
N ASN A 207 4.95 9.34 -3.36
CA ASN A 207 4.91 10.66 -2.74
C ASN A 207 4.84 10.57 -1.20
N GLU A 208 5.34 11.61 -0.54
CA GLU A 208 5.15 11.89 0.88
C GLU A 208 3.93 12.77 1.08
N SER A 209 3.52 12.94 2.33
CA SER A 209 2.55 13.97 2.71
C SER A 209 3.20 15.35 2.59
N LYS A 210 2.41 16.36 2.20
CA LYS A 210 2.89 17.75 2.15
C LYS A 210 2.93 18.34 3.57
N PRO A 211 3.86 19.27 3.87
CA PRO A 211 3.84 20.02 5.12
C PRO A 211 2.49 20.73 5.31
N GLU A 212 1.88 20.51 6.46
CA GLU A 212 0.55 21.01 6.80
C GLU A 212 0.41 21.04 8.33
N ASP A 213 -0.23 22.08 8.87
CA ASP A 213 -0.40 22.24 10.32
C ASP A 213 -1.47 21.29 10.85
N ASP A 214 -2.55 21.09 10.11
CA ASP A 214 -3.56 20.09 10.43
C ASP A 214 -3.13 18.70 9.93
N VAL A 215 -2.74 17.83 10.86
CA VAL A 215 -2.25 16.49 10.55
C VAL A 215 -3.29 15.61 9.85
N ILE A 216 -4.58 15.79 10.15
CA ILE A 216 -5.65 15.04 9.48
C ILE A 216 -5.78 15.51 8.03
N LYS A 217 -5.65 16.81 7.80
CA LYS A 217 -5.61 17.37 6.44
C LYS A 217 -4.39 16.86 5.67
N ALA A 218 -3.20 16.80 6.30
CA ALA A 218 -1.99 16.25 5.70
C ALA A 218 -2.20 14.81 5.19
N ILE A 219 -2.81 13.96 6.04
CA ILE A 219 -3.11 12.56 5.69
C ILE A 219 -4.17 12.50 4.59
N ALA A 220 -5.29 13.21 4.74
CA ALA A 220 -6.40 13.19 3.79
C ALA A 220 -5.96 13.61 2.38
N ASP A 221 -5.19 14.70 2.31
CA ASP A 221 -4.72 15.27 1.05
C ASP A 221 -3.72 14.40 0.32
N ARG A 222 -2.83 13.74 1.06
CA ARG A 222 -1.85 12.81 0.50
C ARG A 222 -2.51 11.67 -0.28
N TYR A 223 -3.63 11.15 0.20
CA TYR A 223 -4.35 10.08 -0.51
C TYR A 223 -5.08 10.57 -1.77
N CYS A 224 -5.45 11.86 -1.84
CA CYS A 224 -5.95 12.46 -3.08
C CYS A 224 -4.80 12.77 -4.07
N ASP A 225 -3.60 13.05 -3.55
CA ASP A 225 -2.40 13.42 -4.33
C ASP A 225 -1.51 12.23 -4.73
N ARG A 226 -1.74 11.04 -4.19
CA ARG A 226 -0.92 9.86 -4.49
C ARG A 226 -1.02 9.47 -5.97
N PRO A 227 -0.06 8.70 -6.52
CA PRO A 227 -0.12 8.21 -7.90
C PRO A 227 -1.49 7.64 -8.25
N ALA A 228 -1.93 7.92 -9.48
CA ALA A 228 -3.28 7.65 -9.92
C ALA A 228 -3.64 6.17 -9.77
N CYS A 229 -4.72 5.90 -9.04
CA CYS A 229 -5.29 4.56 -8.95
C CYS A 229 -6.40 4.41 -9.99
N PRO A 230 -6.41 3.36 -10.83
CA PRO A 230 -7.44 3.15 -11.86
C PRO A 230 -8.88 2.99 -11.31
N THR A 231 -9.05 2.87 -9.99
CA THR A 231 -10.38 2.81 -9.36
C THR A 231 -10.94 4.19 -9.00
N LYS A 232 -10.26 5.27 -9.40
CA LYS A 232 -10.60 6.66 -9.07
C LYS A 232 -10.70 7.47 -10.36
N ASP A 233 -11.52 8.51 -10.34
CA ASP A 233 -11.71 9.40 -11.47
C ASP A 233 -10.64 10.48 -11.47
N TYR A 234 -9.89 10.54 -12.57
CA TYR A 234 -8.88 11.56 -12.85
C TYR A 234 -9.23 12.23 -14.19
N PRO A 235 -10.20 13.15 -14.21
CA PRO A 235 -10.60 13.86 -15.44
C PRO A 235 -9.47 14.65 -16.12
N ALA A 236 -8.39 14.98 -15.40
CA ALA A 236 -7.15 15.54 -15.94
C ALA A 236 -5.94 14.69 -15.54
N HIS A 237 -5.02 14.47 -16.47
CA HIS A 237 -3.74 13.79 -16.26
C HIS A 237 -2.59 14.78 -16.09
#